data_AF-A0A7S2NS60-F1
#
_entry.id   AF-A0A7S2NS60-F1
#
_cell.length_a   1.000
_cell.length_b   1.000
_cell.length_c   1.000
_cell.angle_alpha   90.00
_cell.angle_beta   90.00
_cell.angle_gamma   90.00
#
_symmetry.space_group_name_H-M   'P 1'
#
loop_
_entity.id
_entity.type
_entity.pdbx_description
1 polymer ?
#
loop_
_entity_poly.entity_id
_entity_poly.type
_entity_poly.pdbx_seq_one_letter_code
_entity_poly.pdbx_strand_id
1 'polypeptide(L)'
;ASQRMASMMIASSALGFAPTLPVHAARAAPSADVRMETTADLKVLAETLNPKVGFYDPLDLSKADFWGAGEEATVGFLRHAEIKHGRVAMAAFVGYCVQANGIHFPGALTSSGVSFADISAAGFPEAQWDALPTLSKLQILGAISLFELFGEASYLHEQQGEKHYMMGGKPGFFPSIKNAGVPHIVPLDYFDPFGWSKNASPEKKARGLVAEINNGRLAMLGIMAFVSAAKVPGSVPALDGIIPSYAGQPMGPFSETDAFLPLVSDMLKFNIV
;
A
#
# COMPACT_ATOMS: atom_id res chain seq x y z
N ALA A 1 16.30 73.09 -14.44
CA ALA A 1 16.09 73.78 -15.73
C ALA A 1 16.95 73.10 -16.79
N SER A 2 16.29 72.58 -17.82
CA SER A 2 16.74 72.31 -19.20
C SER A 2 18.03 71.54 -19.50
N GLN A 3 17.80 70.33 -20.04
CA GLN A 3 18.54 69.57 -21.04
C GLN A 3 19.62 70.31 -21.87
N ARG A 4 20.74 69.62 -22.11
CA ARG A 4 21.45 69.51 -23.41
C ARG A 4 22.67 68.58 -23.27
N MET A 5 22.70 67.46 -23.99
CA MET A 5 23.74 67.12 -24.99
C MET A 5 23.61 65.67 -25.45
N ALA A 6 23.49 65.52 -26.77
CA ALA A 6 23.60 64.26 -27.48
C ALA A 6 25.05 64.05 -27.97
N SER A 7 25.30 62.80 -28.37
CA SER A 7 26.34 62.30 -29.30
C SER A 7 27.58 61.59 -28.73
N MET A 8 27.52 60.26 -28.89
CA MET A 8 28.37 59.46 -29.81
C MET A 8 29.82 59.18 -29.40
N MET A 9 30.11 57.92 -29.05
CA MET A 9 31.31 57.22 -29.53
C MET A 9 31.06 55.70 -29.65
N ILE A 10 31.34 55.21 -30.85
CA ILE A 10 31.39 53.81 -31.28
C ILE A 10 32.79 53.29 -30.93
N ALA A 11 32.89 52.10 -30.35
CA ALA A 11 34.12 51.30 -30.37
C ALA A 11 33.78 49.81 -30.42
N SER A 12 33.96 49.24 -31.61
CA SER A 12 33.98 47.79 -31.90
C SER A 12 35.09 47.08 -31.14
N SER A 13 34.84 45.88 -30.62
CA SER A 13 35.89 44.85 -30.52
C SER A 13 35.32 43.43 -30.41
N ALA A 14 35.73 42.62 -31.39
CA ALA A 14 35.94 41.17 -31.41
C ALA A 14 34.75 40.20 -31.19
N LEU A 15 34.25 39.68 -32.32
CA LEU A 15 33.57 38.39 -32.47
C LEU A 15 34.51 37.24 -32.06
N GLY A 16 34.17 36.53 -30.98
CA GLY A 16 34.68 35.19 -30.68
C GLY A 16 33.70 34.13 -31.18
N PHE A 17 34.00 33.51 -32.32
CA PHE A 17 33.23 32.41 -32.89
C PHE A 17 33.66 31.10 -32.21
N ALA A 18 32.79 30.48 -31.40
CA ALA A 18 32.99 29.14 -30.85
C ALA A 18 31.97 28.19 -31.50
N PRO A 19 32.39 27.08 -32.14
CA PRO A 19 31.46 26.14 -32.75
C PRO A 19 30.70 25.38 -31.66
N THR A 20 29.37 25.49 -31.66
CA THR A 20 28.48 24.67 -30.84
C THR A 20 28.44 23.26 -31.42
N LEU A 21 28.90 22.27 -30.65
CA LEU A 21 28.69 20.85 -30.99
C LEU A 21 27.19 20.55 -30.89
N PRO A 22 26.58 19.84 -31.86
CA PRO A 22 25.19 19.44 -31.74
C PRO A 22 25.06 18.38 -30.64
N VAL A 23 24.43 18.77 -29.53
CA VAL A 23 23.96 17.84 -28.51
C VAL A 23 22.93 16.93 -29.18
N HIS A 24 23.33 15.69 -29.46
CA HIS A 24 22.39 14.66 -29.86
C HIS A 24 21.51 14.39 -28.64
N ALA A 25 20.29 14.91 -28.66
CA ALA A 25 19.27 14.55 -27.68
C ALA A 25 19.15 13.02 -27.68
N ALA A 26 19.46 12.40 -26.54
CA ALA A 26 19.22 10.98 -26.35
C ALA A 26 17.74 10.73 -26.65
N ARG A 27 17.48 9.91 -27.67
CA ARG A 27 16.12 9.51 -28.03
C ARG A 27 15.54 8.79 -26.83
N ALA A 28 14.55 9.41 -26.18
CA ALA A 28 13.79 8.77 -25.12
C ALA A 28 13.29 7.42 -25.64
N ALA A 29 13.59 6.35 -24.89
CA ALA A 29 13.01 5.05 -25.17
C ALA A 29 11.48 5.18 -25.17
N PRO A 30 10.76 4.52 -26.10
CA PRO A 30 9.31 4.56 -26.08
C PRO A 30 8.82 4.09 -24.70
N SER A 31 8.00 4.91 -24.05
CA SER A 31 7.22 4.48 -22.89
C SER A 31 6.50 3.21 -23.29
N ALA A 32 6.67 2.12 -22.53
CA ALA A 32 5.91 0.90 -22.75
C ALA A 32 4.43 1.26 -22.85
N ASP A 33 3.76 0.81 -23.91
CA ASP A 33 2.34 1.07 -24.13
C ASP A 33 1.56 0.66 -22.88
N VAL A 34 0.84 1.62 -22.29
CA VAL A 34 0.04 1.43 -21.08
C VAL A 34 -1.21 0.64 -21.50
N ARG A 35 -1.07 -0.68 -21.59
CA ARG A 35 -2.15 -1.62 -21.94
C ARG A 35 -2.74 -2.23 -20.68
N MET A 36 -4.05 -2.46 -20.70
CA MET A 36 -4.69 -3.26 -19.68
C MET A 36 -4.13 -4.69 -19.68
N GLU A 37 -4.09 -5.29 -18.51
CA GLU A 37 -3.68 -6.68 -18.39
C GLU A 37 -4.83 -7.61 -18.74
N THR A 38 -4.53 -8.60 -19.57
CA THR A 38 -5.52 -9.53 -20.09
C THR A 38 -5.47 -10.87 -19.36
N THR A 39 -6.49 -11.70 -19.55
CA THR A 39 -6.49 -13.10 -19.08
C THR A 39 -5.32 -13.92 -19.64
N ALA A 40 -4.76 -13.56 -20.80
CA ALA A 40 -3.55 -14.19 -21.33
C ALA A 40 -2.30 -13.81 -20.53
N ASP A 41 -2.17 -12.53 -20.14
CA ASP A 41 -1.06 -12.07 -19.29
C ASP A 41 -1.11 -12.75 -17.90
N LEU A 42 -2.31 -12.98 -17.35
CA LEU A 42 -2.50 -13.73 -16.11
C LEU A 42 -2.01 -15.18 -16.20
N LYS A 43 -2.23 -15.87 -17.32
CA LYS A 43 -1.79 -17.26 -17.51
C LYS A 43 -0.27 -17.35 -17.50
N VAL A 44 0.41 -16.44 -18.19
CA VAL A 44 1.88 -16.36 -18.21
C VAL A 44 2.42 -16.07 -16.81
N LEU A 45 1.77 -15.16 -16.07
CA LEU A 45 2.14 -14.87 -14.69
C LEU A 45 1.93 -16.08 -13.76
N ALA A 46 0.82 -16.81 -13.93
CA ALA A 46 0.50 -17.99 -13.13
C ALA A 46 1.53 -19.11 -13.30
N GLU A 47 1.97 -19.36 -14.53
CA GLU A 47 3.06 -20.31 -14.82
C GLU A 47 4.38 -19.90 -14.15
N THR A 48 4.67 -18.59 -14.10
CA THR A 48 5.86 -18.05 -13.43
C THR A 48 5.76 -18.18 -11.90
N LEU A 49 4.56 -18.01 -11.33
CA LEU A 49 4.32 -18.11 -9.89
C LEU A 49 4.44 -19.55 -9.38
N ASN A 50 3.77 -20.49 -10.07
CA ASN A 50 3.85 -21.91 -9.78
C ASN A 50 3.54 -22.75 -11.02
N PRO A 51 4.54 -23.34 -11.68
CA PRO A 51 4.33 -24.11 -12.91
C PRO A 51 3.54 -25.42 -12.69
N LYS A 52 3.44 -25.92 -11.44
CA LYS A 52 2.69 -27.16 -11.14
C LYS A 52 1.19 -26.94 -11.02
N VAL A 53 0.79 -25.78 -10.49
CA VAL A 53 -0.63 -25.42 -10.36
C VAL A 53 -1.11 -24.73 -11.64
N GLY A 54 -0.25 -23.94 -12.28
CA GLY A 54 -0.61 -23.18 -13.48
C GLY A 54 -1.70 -22.14 -13.19
N PHE A 55 -2.50 -21.85 -14.21
CA PHE A 55 -3.62 -20.91 -14.09
C PHE A 55 -4.78 -21.55 -13.29
N TYR A 56 -5.07 -20.98 -12.11
CA TYR A 56 -6.12 -21.43 -11.21
C TYR A 56 -7.25 -20.40 -11.16
N ASP A 57 -8.36 -20.69 -11.83
CA ASP A 57 -9.60 -19.91 -11.76
C ASP A 57 -10.82 -20.84 -11.79
N PRO A 58 -11.19 -21.47 -10.66
CA PRO A 58 -12.33 -22.37 -10.60
C PRO A 58 -13.68 -21.66 -10.61
N LEU A 59 -13.71 -20.34 -10.40
CA LEU A 59 -14.93 -19.53 -10.29
C LEU A 59 -15.16 -18.64 -11.53
N ASP A 60 -14.28 -18.73 -12.54
CA ASP A 60 -14.27 -17.90 -13.75
C ASP A 60 -14.34 -16.39 -13.45
N LEU A 61 -13.77 -15.96 -12.30
CA LEU A 61 -13.83 -14.55 -11.87
C LEU A 61 -12.99 -13.65 -12.77
N SER A 62 -11.97 -14.18 -13.44
CA SER A 62 -11.17 -13.39 -14.37
C SER A 62 -11.93 -12.98 -15.62
N LYS A 63 -13.09 -13.60 -15.90
CA LYS A 63 -13.98 -13.29 -17.04
C LYS A 63 -15.22 -12.50 -16.61
N ALA A 64 -15.36 -12.24 -15.31
CA ALA A 64 -16.48 -11.47 -14.81
C ALA A 64 -16.37 -10.02 -15.29
N ASP A 65 -17.52 -9.40 -15.50
CA ASP A 65 -17.62 -7.96 -15.72
C ASP A 65 -18.20 -7.33 -14.46
N PHE A 66 -17.33 -6.88 -13.57
CA PHE A 66 -17.80 -6.14 -12.41
C PHE A 66 -18.17 -4.71 -12.82
N TRP A 67 -19.37 -4.30 -12.44
CA TRP A 67 -19.91 -2.95 -12.64
C TRP A 67 -20.02 -2.49 -14.10
N GLY A 68 -19.95 -3.39 -15.09
CA GLY A 68 -20.04 -3.04 -16.51
C GLY A 68 -18.80 -2.34 -17.05
N ALA A 69 -17.66 -2.49 -16.39
CA ALA A 69 -16.38 -1.83 -16.72
C ALA A 69 -15.53 -2.64 -17.73
N GLY A 70 -15.95 -3.87 -18.06
CA GLY A 70 -15.25 -4.78 -18.95
C GLY A 70 -14.31 -5.76 -18.25
N GLU A 71 -13.96 -6.83 -18.96
CA GLU A 71 -13.11 -7.93 -18.46
C GLU A 71 -11.73 -7.41 -18.03
N GLU A 72 -11.10 -6.59 -18.85
CA GLU A 72 -9.75 -6.08 -18.62
C GLU A 72 -9.67 -5.19 -17.36
N ALA A 73 -10.69 -4.35 -17.12
CA ALA A 73 -10.79 -3.53 -15.92
C ALA A 73 -11.00 -4.40 -14.67
N THR A 74 -11.80 -5.46 -14.79
CA THR A 74 -12.02 -6.44 -13.73
C THR A 74 -10.73 -7.19 -13.37
N VAL A 75 -9.94 -7.61 -14.36
CA VAL A 75 -8.63 -8.24 -14.15
C VAL A 75 -7.67 -7.29 -13.43
N GLY A 76 -7.59 -6.03 -13.88
CA GLY A 76 -6.76 -5.00 -13.22
C GLY A 76 -7.18 -4.75 -11.77
N PHE A 77 -8.48 -4.70 -11.49
CA PHE A 77 -9.04 -4.58 -10.13
C PHE A 77 -8.70 -5.79 -9.26
N LEU A 78 -8.93 -7.02 -9.74
CA LEU A 78 -8.67 -8.25 -9.00
C LEU A 78 -7.18 -8.38 -8.64
N ARG A 79 -6.28 -8.03 -9.56
CA ARG A 79 -4.84 -8.02 -9.28
C ARG A 79 -4.43 -6.96 -8.28
N HIS A 80 -4.99 -5.76 -8.39
CA HIS A 80 -4.73 -4.71 -7.42
C HIS A 80 -5.22 -5.13 -6.03
N ALA A 81 -6.41 -5.75 -5.95
CA ALA A 81 -6.96 -6.28 -4.72
C ALA A 81 -6.07 -7.38 -4.13
N GLU A 82 -5.61 -8.35 -4.92
CA GLU A 82 -4.69 -9.40 -4.45
C GLU A 82 -3.41 -8.82 -3.84
N ILE A 83 -2.79 -7.85 -4.50
CA ILE A 83 -1.56 -7.22 -4.03
C ILE A 83 -1.82 -6.43 -2.73
N LYS A 84 -2.92 -5.68 -2.66
CA LYS A 84 -3.28 -4.91 -1.45
C LYS A 84 -3.51 -5.84 -0.25
N HIS A 85 -4.29 -6.91 -0.42
CA HIS A 85 -4.52 -7.90 0.64
C HIS A 85 -3.22 -8.61 1.04
N GLY A 86 -2.38 -9.00 0.07
CA GLY A 86 -1.09 -9.61 0.33
C GLY A 86 -0.15 -8.70 1.12
N ARG A 87 -0.07 -7.41 0.77
CA ARG A 87 0.75 -6.41 1.50
C ARG A 87 0.30 -6.21 2.93
N VAL A 88 -1.00 -6.02 3.13
CA VAL A 88 -1.58 -5.88 4.48
C VAL A 88 -1.34 -7.15 5.29
N ALA A 89 -1.53 -8.33 4.70
CA ALA A 89 -1.30 -9.61 5.37
C ALA A 89 0.19 -9.83 5.75
N MET A 90 1.13 -9.47 4.87
CA MET A 90 2.56 -9.55 5.19
C MET A 90 2.94 -8.62 6.35
N ALA A 91 2.45 -7.38 6.36
CA ALA A 91 2.68 -6.45 7.45
C ALA A 91 2.02 -6.93 8.76
N ALA A 92 0.79 -7.44 8.67
CA ALA A 92 0.06 -8.00 9.79
C ALA A 92 0.78 -9.22 10.38
N PHE A 93 1.32 -10.12 9.55
CA PHE A 93 2.00 -11.32 10.04
C PHE A 93 3.23 -10.98 10.87
N VAL A 94 4.07 -10.07 10.39
CA VAL A 94 5.24 -9.59 11.15
C VAL A 94 4.80 -8.86 12.41
N GLY A 95 3.79 -7.98 12.31
CA GLY A 95 3.24 -7.26 13.46
C GLY A 95 2.70 -8.20 14.53
N TYR A 96 1.98 -9.25 14.14
CA TYR A 96 1.44 -10.28 15.02
C TYR A 96 2.56 -10.99 15.78
N CYS A 97 3.61 -11.44 15.08
CA CYS A 97 4.74 -12.09 15.73
C CYS A 97 5.46 -11.15 16.72
N VAL A 98 5.69 -9.89 16.36
CA VAL A 98 6.35 -8.92 17.25
C VAL A 98 5.53 -8.68 18.52
N GLN A 99 4.23 -8.43 18.36
CA GLN A 99 3.31 -8.17 19.48
C GLN A 99 3.07 -9.40 20.36
N ALA A 100 2.94 -10.58 19.78
CA ALA A 100 2.77 -11.83 20.51
C ALA A 100 4.02 -12.21 21.34
N ASN A 101 5.22 -11.79 20.91
CA ASN A 101 6.45 -11.94 21.70
C ASN A 101 6.61 -10.86 22.80
N GLY A 102 5.63 -9.97 22.96
CA GLY A 102 5.69 -8.88 23.94
C GLY A 102 6.70 -7.80 23.59
N ILE A 103 7.16 -7.72 22.34
CA ILE A 103 8.05 -6.65 21.89
C ILE A 103 7.19 -5.42 21.63
N HIS A 104 7.30 -4.42 22.51
CA HIS A 104 6.58 -3.17 22.42
C HIS A 104 7.53 -1.98 22.47
N PHE A 105 7.06 -0.83 21.99
CA PHE A 105 7.84 0.40 22.10
C PHE A 105 8.01 0.81 23.56
N PRO A 106 9.14 1.45 23.93
CA PRO A 106 9.29 2.05 25.24
C PRO A 106 8.52 3.37 25.31
N GLY A 107 7.85 3.62 26.43
CA GLY A 107 7.26 4.93 26.76
C GLY A 107 5.74 4.95 26.81
N ALA A 108 5.21 6.16 27.00
CA ALA A 108 3.78 6.42 27.06
C ALA A 108 3.17 6.46 25.66
N LEU A 109 2.07 5.74 25.46
CA LEU A 109 1.23 5.81 24.26
C LEU A 109 0.39 7.09 24.27
N THR A 110 -0.14 7.49 25.43
CA THR A 110 -0.96 8.68 25.58
C THR A 110 -0.38 9.66 26.57
N SER A 111 -0.67 10.95 26.37
CA SER A 111 -0.39 12.02 27.33
C SER A 111 -1.12 11.82 28.67
N SER A 112 -2.14 10.95 28.70
CA SER A 112 -2.92 10.59 29.88
C SER A 112 -2.32 9.44 30.71
N GLY A 113 -1.19 8.88 30.29
CA GLY A 113 -0.41 7.93 31.09
C GLY A 113 -0.57 6.44 30.72
N VAL A 114 -1.34 6.10 29.67
CA VAL A 114 -1.36 4.72 29.15
C VAL A 114 -0.04 4.46 28.43
N SER A 115 0.66 3.39 28.80
CA SER A 115 1.92 2.99 28.17
C SER A 115 1.74 1.89 27.14
N PHE A 116 2.71 1.73 26.25
CA PHE A 116 2.75 0.60 25.32
C PHE A 116 2.90 -0.74 26.04
N ALA A 117 3.50 -0.75 27.24
CA ALA A 117 3.59 -1.93 28.08
C ALA A 117 2.22 -2.36 28.61
N ASP A 118 1.35 -1.41 28.96
CA ASP A 118 -0.02 -1.70 29.42
C ASP A 118 -0.85 -2.35 28.31
N ILE A 119 -0.69 -1.88 27.07
CA ILE A 119 -1.33 -2.50 25.90
C ILE A 119 -0.78 -3.90 25.65
N SER A 120 0.55 -4.07 25.68
CA SER A 120 1.16 -5.40 25.50
C SER A 120 0.76 -6.39 26.59
N ALA A 121 0.46 -5.92 27.80
CA ALA A 121 -0.01 -6.74 28.91
C ALA A 121 -1.46 -7.24 28.75
N ALA A 122 -2.24 -6.68 27.80
CA ALA A 122 -3.58 -7.16 27.49
C ALA A 122 -3.60 -8.59 26.89
N GLY A 123 -2.44 -9.13 26.53
CA GLY A 123 -2.27 -10.50 26.08
C GLY A 123 -1.88 -10.56 24.61
N PHE A 124 -2.69 -11.25 23.81
CA PHE A 124 -2.41 -11.48 22.39
C PHE A 124 -2.89 -10.32 21.49
N PRO A 125 -2.34 -10.18 20.27
CA PRO A 125 -2.54 -9.01 19.41
C PRO A 125 -3.99 -8.57 19.22
N GLU A 126 -4.94 -9.51 19.20
CA GLU A 126 -6.37 -9.24 19.09
C GLU A 126 -6.90 -8.46 20.31
N ALA A 127 -6.54 -8.90 21.52
CA ALA A 127 -6.88 -8.21 22.76
C ALA A 127 -6.10 -6.90 22.94
N GLN A 128 -4.87 -6.82 22.41
CA GLN A 128 -4.09 -5.58 22.40
C GLN A 128 -4.78 -4.50 21.56
N TRP A 129 -5.37 -4.86 20.42
CA TRP A 129 -6.18 -3.93 19.63
C TRP A 129 -7.39 -3.42 20.41
N ASP A 130 -8.12 -4.30 21.09
CA ASP A 130 -9.28 -3.91 21.89
C ASP A 130 -8.92 -2.93 23.02
N ALA A 131 -7.77 -3.15 23.67
CA ALA A 131 -7.25 -2.34 24.75
C ALA A 131 -6.78 -0.93 24.31
N LEU A 132 -6.62 -0.68 23.01
CA LEU A 132 -6.20 0.63 22.53
C LEU A 132 -7.26 1.71 22.85
N PRO A 133 -6.83 2.92 23.24
CA PRO A 133 -7.73 4.06 23.38
C PRO A 133 -8.47 4.36 22.07
N THR A 134 -9.75 4.70 22.16
CA THR A 134 -10.62 4.97 21.00
C THR A 134 -10.04 6.00 20.03
N LEU A 135 -9.44 7.08 20.56
CA LEU A 135 -8.83 8.12 19.73
C LEU A 135 -7.62 7.60 18.94
N SER A 136 -6.85 6.67 19.50
CA SER A 136 -5.73 6.03 18.81
C SER A 136 -6.23 5.16 17.65
N LYS A 137 -7.29 4.37 17.85
CA LYS A 137 -7.94 3.59 16.78
C LYS A 137 -8.41 4.49 15.64
N LEU A 138 -9.09 5.59 15.96
CA LEU A 138 -9.58 6.56 14.97
C LEU A 138 -8.45 7.23 14.18
N GLN A 139 -7.34 7.59 14.83
CA GLN A 139 -6.19 8.17 14.15
C GLN A 139 -5.53 7.17 13.19
N ILE A 140 -5.40 5.90 13.59
CA ILE A 140 -4.88 4.84 12.72
C ILE A 140 -5.80 4.64 11.51
N LEU A 141 -7.10 4.48 11.71
CA LEU A 141 -8.07 4.30 10.63
C LEU A 141 -8.16 5.53 9.71
N GLY A 142 -8.09 6.73 10.29
CA GLY A 142 -8.09 7.99 9.53
C GLY A 142 -6.83 8.13 8.67
N ALA A 143 -5.66 7.77 9.20
CA ALA A 143 -4.41 7.77 8.45
C ALA A 143 -4.45 6.77 7.29
N ILE A 144 -4.90 5.54 7.53
CA ILE A 144 -5.06 4.51 6.49
C ILE A 144 -6.03 5.00 5.40
N SER A 145 -7.19 5.54 5.80
CA SER A 145 -8.19 6.07 4.86
C SER A 145 -7.61 7.18 3.98
N LEU A 146 -6.78 8.05 4.54
CA LEU A 146 -6.09 9.08 3.79
C LEU A 146 -5.12 8.49 2.76
N PHE A 147 -4.28 7.52 3.16
CA PHE A 147 -3.35 6.86 2.24
C PHE A 147 -4.06 6.10 1.11
N GLU A 148 -5.19 5.46 1.39
CA GLU A 148 -6.02 4.79 0.38
C GLU A 148 -6.60 5.80 -0.61
N LEU A 149 -7.10 6.95 -0.13
CA LEU A 149 -7.57 8.04 -0.99
C LEU A 149 -6.45 8.59 -1.89
N PHE A 150 -5.25 8.78 -1.33
CA PHE A 150 -4.07 9.16 -2.10
C PHE A 150 -3.70 8.11 -3.15
N GLY A 151 -3.84 6.82 -2.83
CA GLY A 151 -3.60 5.70 -3.73
C GLY A 151 -4.60 5.60 -4.89
N GLU A 152 -5.81 6.12 -4.74
CA GLU A 152 -6.85 6.09 -5.79
C GLU A 152 -6.95 7.40 -6.59
N ALA A 153 -6.38 8.49 -6.07
CA ALA A 153 -6.42 9.81 -6.69
C ALA A 153 -5.80 9.83 -8.10
N SER A 154 -6.61 9.70 -9.14
CA SER A 154 -6.19 9.65 -10.55
C SER A 154 -5.29 10.82 -10.97
N TYR A 155 -5.51 12.01 -10.42
CA TYR A 155 -4.68 13.18 -10.70
C TYR A 155 -3.21 13.00 -10.28
N LEU A 156 -2.94 12.22 -9.23
CA LEU A 156 -1.59 11.94 -8.75
C LEU A 156 -0.87 10.91 -9.61
N HIS A 157 -1.62 9.92 -10.10
CA HIS A 157 -1.09 8.95 -11.05
C HIS A 157 -0.71 9.64 -12.36
N GLU A 158 -1.60 10.49 -12.90
CA GLU A 158 -1.36 11.22 -14.14
C GLU A 158 -0.15 12.17 -14.06
N GLN A 159 0.02 12.86 -12.92
CA GLN A 159 1.19 13.72 -12.67
C GLN A 159 2.52 12.96 -12.68
N GLN A 160 2.49 11.64 -12.47
CA GLN A 160 3.67 10.78 -12.44
C GLN A 160 3.79 9.90 -13.69
N GLY A 161 2.93 10.13 -14.69
CA GLY A 161 2.94 9.40 -15.95
C GLY A 161 2.37 7.99 -15.88
N GLU A 162 1.64 7.65 -14.82
CA GLU A 162 0.92 6.38 -14.67
C GLU A 162 -0.60 6.63 -14.74
N LYS A 163 -1.37 5.58 -15.04
CA LYS A 163 -2.84 5.65 -15.05
C LYS A 163 -3.42 4.90 -13.85
N HIS A 164 -4.72 5.05 -13.63
CA HIS A 164 -5.43 4.18 -12.70
C HIS A 164 -5.30 2.71 -13.14
N TYR A 165 -5.23 1.77 -12.19
CA TYR A 165 -5.01 0.34 -12.48
C TYR A 165 -6.15 -0.31 -13.29
N MET A 166 -7.36 0.24 -13.24
CA MET A 166 -8.48 -0.15 -14.11
C MET A 166 -8.44 0.47 -15.52
N MET A 167 -7.45 1.33 -15.80
CA MET A 167 -7.27 2.07 -17.06
C MET A 167 -5.86 1.88 -17.66
N GLY A 168 -5.15 0.83 -17.22
CA GLY A 168 -3.91 0.32 -17.81
C GLY A 168 -2.69 0.58 -16.95
N GLY A 169 -2.86 1.28 -15.83
CA GLY A 169 -1.80 1.49 -14.86
C GLY A 169 -1.34 0.21 -14.17
N LYS A 170 -0.12 0.22 -13.65
CA LYS A 170 0.44 -0.94 -12.95
C LYS A 170 -0.33 -1.24 -11.65
N PRO A 171 -0.87 -2.46 -11.46
CA PRO A 171 -1.48 -2.86 -10.21
C PRO A 171 -0.49 -2.74 -9.03
N GLY A 172 -0.96 -2.22 -7.89
CA GLY A 172 -0.12 -2.00 -6.71
C GLY A 172 0.89 -0.85 -6.79
N PHE A 173 0.85 -0.01 -7.82
CA PHE A 173 1.64 1.23 -7.86
C PHE A 173 1.10 2.25 -6.85
N PHE A 174 1.99 2.83 -6.05
CA PHE A 174 1.65 3.89 -5.11
C PHE A 174 2.32 5.20 -5.57
N PRO A 175 1.56 6.29 -5.77
CA PRO A 175 2.12 7.55 -6.26
C PRO A 175 3.03 8.17 -5.19
N SER A 176 4.16 8.76 -5.62
CA SER A 176 5.08 9.48 -4.73
C SER A 176 4.36 10.65 -4.04
N ILE A 177 4.42 10.67 -2.71
CA ILE A 177 3.78 11.71 -1.88
C ILE A 177 4.55 13.03 -1.96
N LYS A 178 5.85 12.98 -2.26
CA LYS A 178 6.69 14.18 -2.42
C LYS A 178 6.18 15.13 -3.50
N ASN A 179 5.57 14.59 -4.54
CA ASN A 179 5.09 15.34 -5.70
C ASN A 179 3.56 15.48 -5.71
N ALA A 180 2.88 15.11 -4.62
CA ALA A 180 1.43 14.98 -4.59
C ALA A 180 0.64 16.26 -4.27
N GLY A 181 1.27 17.44 -4.42
CA GLY A 181 0.59 18.73 -4.18
C GLY A 181 0.09 18.93 -2.74
N VAL A 182 0.63 18.18 -1.77
CA VAL A 182 0.26 18.27 -0.35
C VAL A 182 0.64 19.66 0.17
N PRO A 183 -0.22 20.34 0.97
CA PRO A 183 0.00 21.71 1.44
C PRO A 183 1.24 21.89 2.34
N HIS A 184 1.93 20.80 2.70
CA HIS A 184 3.18 20.80 3.46
C HIS A 184 4.18 19.81 2.83
N ILE A 185 5.47 20.10 2.97
CA ILE A 185 6.55 19.27 2.43
C ILE A 185 6.62 17.97 3.21
N VAL A 186 6.39 16.84 2.54
CA VAL A 186 6.65 15.51 3.09
C VAL A 186 8.02 15.04 2.60
N PRO A 187 9.04 14.92 3.47
CA PRO A 187 10.43 14.71 3.03
C PRO A 187 10.71 13.28 2.55
N LEU A 188 9.84 12.31 2.88
CA LEU A 188 10.03 10.89 2.57
C LEU A 188 8.83 10.36 1.79
N ASP A 189 9.10 9.44 0.86
CA ASP A 189 8.05 8.71 0.16
C ASP A 189 7.51 7.58 1.04
N TYR A 190 6.26 7.19 0.81
CA TYR A 190 5.63 6.07 1.50
C TYR A 190 6.32 4.73 1.17
N PHE A 191 6.65 4.51 -0.10
CA PHE A 191 7.39 3.34 -0.56
C PHE A 191 8.82 3.71 -0.97
N ASP A 192 9.80 2.90 -0.54
CA ASP A 192 11.24 3.13 -0.75
C ASP A 192 11.72 4.54 -0.33
N PRO A 193 11.59 4.91 0.96
CA PRO A 193 11.89 6.26 1.45
C PRO A 193 13.34 6.71 1.17
N PHE A 194 14.27 5.76 1.08
CA PHE A 194 15.71 6.00 0.83
C PHE A 194 16.13 5.80 -0.64
N GLY A 195 15.21 5.36 -1.51
CA GLY A 195 15.49 5.20 -2.93
C GLY A 195 16.46 4.06 -3.26
N TRP A 196 16.55 3.02 -2.44
CA TRP A 196 17.47 1.90 -2.63
C TRP A 196 17.13 1.04 -3.86
N SER A 197 15.89 1.12 -4.35
CA SER A 197 15.41 0.31 -5.48
C SER A 197 15.55 0.99 -6.86
N LYS A 198 16.00 2.26 -6.90
CA LYS A 198 16.05 3.06 -8.13
C LYS A 198 16.90 2.44 -9.24
N ASN A 199 18.02 1.81 -8.88
CA ASN A 199 18.98 1.22 -9.82
C ASN A 199 18.81 -0.31 -10.00
N ALA A 200 17.72 -0.90 -9.49
CA ALA A 200 17.49 -2.35 -9.67
C ALA A 200 17.18 -2.68 -11.13
N SER A 201 17.77 -3.76 -11.65
CA SER A 201 17.52 -4.25 -13.01
C SER A 201 16.04 -4.63 -13.22
N PRO A 202 15.51 -4.54 -14.45
CA PRO A 202 14.13 -4.93 -14.75
C PRO A 202 13.81 -6.37 -14.33
N GLU A 203 14.74 -7.30 -14.54
CA GLU A 203 14.61 -8.70 -14.13
C GLU A 203 14.52 -8.86 -12.62
N LYS A 204 15.33 -8.11 -11.85
CA LYS A 204 15.27 -8.12 -10.39
C LYS A 204 13.93 -7.60 -9.89
N LYS A 205 13.39 -6.57 -10.53
CA LYS A 205 12.04 -6.04 -10.22
C LYS A 205 10.96 -7.07 -10.51
N ALA A 206 10.98 -7.70 -11.69
CA ALA A 206 10.03 -8.73 -12.07
C ALA A 206 10.05 -9.93 -11.09
N ARG A 207 11.25 -10.42 -10.73
CA ARG A 207 11.41 -11.47 -9.72
C ARG A 207 10.90 -11.02 -8.34
N GLY A 208 11.12 -9.77 -7.97
CA GLY A 208 10.61 -9.18 -6.73
C GLY A 208 9.08 -9.18 -6.67
N LEU A 209 8.40 -8.84 -7.77
CA LEU A 209 6.94 -8.85 -7.85
C LEU A 209 6.35 -10.27 -7.71
N VAL A 210 6.98 -11.26 -8.34
CA VAL A 210 6.58 -12.67 -8.20
C VAL A 210 6.74 -13.14 -6.75
N ALA A 211 7.84 -12.76 -6.10
CA ALA A 211 8.08 -13.07 -4.69
C ALA A 211 7.06 -12.38 -3.77
N GLU A 212 6.72 -11.12 -4.05
CA GLU A 212 5.71 -10.35 -3.32
C GLU A 212 4.34 -11.05 -3.34
N ILE A 213 3.90 -11.51 -4.51
CA ILE A 213 2.60 -12.20 -4.66
C ILE A 213 2.60 -13.50 -3.86
N ASN A 214 3.63 -14.36 -4.02
CA ASN A 214 3.67 -15.65 -3.33
C ASN A 214 3.80 -15.50 -1.80
N ASN A 215 4.60 -14.54 -1.32
CA ASN A 215 4.70 -14.24 0.11
C ASN A 215 3.41 -13.62 0.64
N GLY A 216 2.75 -12.76 -0.13
CA GLY A 216 1.43 -12.20 0.18
C GLY A 216 0.38 -13.29 0.33
N ARG A 217 0.29 -14.23 -0.62
CA ARG A 217 -0.61 -15.40 -0.57
C ARG A 217 -0.38 -16.24 0.68
N LEU A 218 0.87 -16.53 1.01
CA LEU A 218 1.22 -17.28 2.21
C LEU A 218 0.83 -16.52 3.48
N ALA A 219 1.11 -15.22 3.55
CA ALA A 219 0.79 -14.38 4.70
C ALA A 219 -0.73 -14.26 4.92
N MET A 220 -1.52 -14.19 3.85
CA MET A 220 -2.99 -14.20 3.93
C MET A 220 -3.51 -15.46 4.62
N LEU A 221 -2.99 -16.64 4.24
CA LEU A 221 -3.34 -17.91 4.89
C LEU A 221 -2.85 -17.93 6.35
N GLY A 222 -1.65 -17.41 6.62
CA GLY A 222 -1.07 -17.35 7.96
C GLY A 222 -1.92 -16.53 8.94
N ILE A 223 -2.33 -15.32 8.55
CA ILE A 223 -3.18 -14.48 9.41
C ILE A 223 -4.55 -15.10 9.65
N MET A 224 -5.18 -15.67 8.61
CA MET A 224 -6.47 -16.35 8.80
C MET A 224 -6.34 -17.58 9.72
N ALA A 225 -5.21 -18.29 9.68
CA ALA A 225 -4.92 -19.37 10.60
C ALA A 225 -4.78 -18.88 12.06
N PHE A 226 -4.10 -17.74 12.29
CA PHE A 226 -4.00 -17.12 13.62
C PHE A 226 -5.37 -16.72 14.16
N VAL A 227 -6.16 -16.00 13.37
CA VAL A 227 -7.51 -15.57 13.75
C VAL A 227 -8.43 -16.77 14.04
N SER A 228 -8.37 -17.81 13.21
CA SER A 228 -9.13 -19.06 13.44
C SER A 228 -8.69 -19.76 14.72
N ALA A 229 -7.39 -19.88 14.96
CA ALA A 229 -6.86 -20.53 16.16
C ALA A 229 -7.24 -19.77 17.44
N ALA A 230 -7.22 -18.44 17.40
CA ALA A 230 -7.66 -17.59 18.50
C ALA A 230 -9.17 -17.75 18.77
N LYS A 231 -10.02 -17.77 17.73
CA LYS A 231 -11.48 -17.82 17.92
C LYS A 231 -12.02 -19.23 18.19
N VAL A 232 -11.41 -20.25 17.58
CA VAL A 232 -11.80 -21.65 17.67
C VAL A 232 -10.56 -22.47 18.07
N PRO A 233 -10.37 -22.74 19.38
CA PRO A 233 -9.28 -23.56 19.88
C PRO A 233 -9.25 -24.94 19.19
N GLY A 234 -8.06 -25.39 18.80
CA GLY A 234 -7.87 -26.64 18.06
C GLY A 234 -8.19 -26.59 16.55
N SER A 235 -8.66 -25.47 15.99
CA SER A 235 -8.94 -25.36 14.54
C SER A 235 -7.69 -25.49 13.67
N VAL A 236 -6.54 -25.05 14.18
CA VAL A 236 -5.23 -25.21 13.53
C VAL A 236 -4.33 -26.06 14.44
N PRO A 237 -4.14 -27.35 14.15
CA PRO A 237 -3.42 -28.27 15.04
C PRO A 237 -1.99 -27.82 15.37
N ALA A 238 -1.32 -27.13 14.45
CA ALA A 238 0.04 -26.65 14.63
C ALA A 238 0.16 -25.46 15.62
N LEU A 239 -0.95 -24.80 15.94
CA LEU A 239 -1.00 -23.60 16.80
C LEU A 239 -1.73 -23.86 18.13
N ASP A 240 -2.14 -25.10 18.36
CA ASP A 240 -2.89 -25.46 19.56
C ASP A 240 -2.02 -25.29 20.81
N GLY A 241 -2.57 -24.61 21.82
CA GLY A 241 -1.87 -24.22 23.05
C GLY A 241 -0.84 -23.10 22.92
N ILE A 242 -0.59 -22.56 21.71
CA ILE A 242 0.29 -21.40 21.50
C ILE A 242 -0.51 -20.10 21.56
N ILE A 243 -1.64 -20.06 20.84
CA ILE A 243 -2.52 -18.90 20.78
C ILE A 243 -3.69 -19.13 21.76
N PRO A 244 -3.88 -18.26 22.77
CA PRO A 244 -4.99 -18.39 23.70
C PRO A 244 -6.31 -18.07 23.03
N SER A 245 -7.39 -18.60 23.59
CA SER A 245 -8.73 -18.31 23.10
C SER A 245 -9.07 -16.83 23.28
N TYR A 246 -9.58 -16.21 22.21
CA TYR A 246 -10.06 -14.84 22.17
C TYR A 246 -11.58 -14.81 22.04
N ALA A 247 -12.24 -14.20 23.04
CA ALA A 247 -13.70 -14.14 23.12
C ALA A 247 -14.31 -13.00 22.27
N GLY A 248 -13.54 -11.94 21.97
CA GLY A 248 -14.02 -10.77 21.24
C GLY A 248 -14.27 -11.02 19.74
N GLN A 249 -14.61 -9.95 19.03
CA GLN A 249 -14.91 -10.01 17.59
C GLN A 249 -13.70 -9.53 16.78
N PRO A 250 -12.92 -10.43 16.15
CA PRO A 250 -11.69 -10.05 15.47
C PRO A 250 -11.91 -9.16 14.23
N MET A 251 -13.15 -9.15 13.70
CA MET A 251 -13.55 -8.32 12.57
C MET A 251 -14.21 -6.99 12.99
N GLY A 252 -14.38 -6.76 14.30
CA GLY A 252 -14.95 -5.53 14.84
C GLY A 252 -13.85 -4.49 15.04
N PRO A 253 -13.89 -3.31 14.40
CA PRO A 253 -12.86 -2.29 14.60
C PRO A 253 -12.96 -1.62 15.99
N PHE A 254 -14.15 -1.65 16.59
CA PHE A 254 -14.48 -1.09 17.90
C PHE A 254 -15.08 -2.16 18.79
N SER A 255 -14.87 -2.01 20.09
CA SER A 255 -15.41 -2.93 21.11
C SER A 255 -16.34 -2.16 22.07
N GLU A 256 -16.84 -2.84 23.11
CA GLU A 256 -17.65 -2.22 24.16
C GLU A 256 -16.97 -1.03 24.85
N THR A 257 -15.63 -0.98 24.82
CA THR A 257 -14.84 0.12 25.38
C THR A 257 -14.97 1.44 24.59
N ASP A 258 -15.48 1.39 23.36
CA ASP A 258 -15.59 2.53 22.45
C ASP A 258 -17.01 3.14 22.41
N ALA A 259 -17.83 2.85 23.42
CA ALA A 259 -19.26 3.23 23.50
C ALA A 259 -19.56 4.74 23.41
N PHE A 260 -18.55 5.60 23.53
CA PHE A 260 -18.68 7.05 23.34
C PHE A 260 -18.89 7.43 21.86
N LEU A 261 -18.48 6.58 20.91
CA LEU A 261 -18.68 6.85 19.49
C LEU A 261 -20.13 6.60 19.08
N PRO A 262 -20.72 7.47 18.22
CA PRO A 262 -22.05 7.24 17.73
C PRO A 262 -22.10 5.92 16.96
N LEU A 263 -23.23 5.21 17.05
CA LEU A 263 -23.51 3.95 16.35
C LEU A 263 -22.71 2.71 16.81
N VAL A 264 -21.71 2.83 17.70
CA VAL A 264 -20.97 1.65 18.21
C VAL A 264 -21.87 0.72 19.00
N SER A 265 -22.74 1.27 19.87
CA SER A 265 -23.72 0.48 20.62
C SER A 265 -24.72 -0.25 19.74
N ASP A 266 -24.99 0.23 18.52
CA ASP A 266 -25.89 -0.44 17.57
C ASP A 266 -25.13 -1.44 16.69
N MET A 267 -23.86 -1.15 16.35
CA MET A 267 -22.94 -2.08 15.70
C MET A 267 -22.73 -3.34 16.54
N LEU A 268 -22.50 -3.20 17.85
CA LEU A 268 -22.27 -4.32 18.77
C LEU A 268 -23.51 -5.21 18.96
N LYS A 269 -24.72 -4.69 18.71
CA LYS A 269 -25.97 -5.49 18.73
C LYS A 269 -26.13 -6.34 17.48
N PHE A 270 -25.39 -6.05 16.41
CA PHE A 270 -25.50 -6.77 15.15
C PHE A 270 -24.74 -8.10 15.23
N ASN A 271 -25.43 -9.13 15.71
CA ASN A 271 -24.93 -10.50 15.65
C ASN A 271 -25.21 -11.08 14.27
N ILE A 272 -24.15 -11.41 13.52
CA ILE A 272 -24.25 -12.22 12.31
C ILE A 272 -24.47 -13.66 12.80
N VAL A 273 -25.73 -14.03 12.98
CA VAL A 273 -26.15 -15.43 13.15
C VAL A 273 -26.12 -16.12 11.80
#